data_AF-A0A367YY72-F1
#
_entry.id   AF-A0A367YY72-F1
#
_cell.length_a   1.000
_cell.length_b   1.000
_cell.length_c   1.000
_cell.angle_alpha   90.00
_cell.angle_beta   90.00
_cell.angle_gamma   90.00
#
_symmetry.space_group_name_H-M   'P 1'
#
loop_
_entity.id
_entity.type
_entity.pdbx_description
1 polymer ?
#
loop_
_entity_poly.entity_id
_entity_poly.type
_entity_poly.pdbx_seq_one_letter_code
_entity_poly.pdbx_strand_id
1 'polypeptide(L)'
;MWEASPQCGEATEPPVPEHALAATYLDEEGRPGNGLLLGFGSGEDAGRFAADYRAQLGSCPRADDPVLTVEAVEESEDWYAGRRSYGADRWSELVVQRGEQVLLLIVADDHASSPDDLRELAESLSS
;
A
#
# COMPACT_ATOMS: atom_id res chain seq x y z
N MET A 1 -17.06 -3.87 -5.88
CA MET A 1 -16.14 -4.85 -5.28
C MET A 1 -14.89 -4.07 -4.98
N TRP A 2 -14.58 -3.85 -3.70
CA TRP A 2 -13.40 -3.07 -3.31
C TRP A 2 -12.28 -4.08 -3.10
N GLU A 3 -11.37 -4.20 -4.06
CA GLU A 3 -10.20 -5.06 -3.95
C GLU A 3 -9.09 -4.33 -3.18
N ALA A 4 -8.34 -5.08 -2.37
CA ALA A 4 -7.19 -4.54 -1.65
C ALA A 4 -6.07 -4.10 -2.62
N SER A 5 -5.87 -4.87 -3.70
CA SER A 5 -4.91 -4.57 -4.77
C SER A 5 -5.59 -3.74 -5.87
N PRO A 6 -5.02 -2.60 -6.29
CA PRO A 6 -5.54 -1.85 -7.41
C PRO A 6 -5.19 -2.58 -8.71
N GLN A 7 -6.20 -3.11 -9.40
CA GLN A 7 -6.04 -3.79 -10.68
C GLN A 7 -5.92 -2.78 -11.84
N CYS A 8 -4.88 -1.96 -11.81
CA CYS A 8 -4.53 -1.07 -12.90
C CYS A 8 -3.48 -1.75 -13.79
N GLY A 9 -3.70 -1.79 -15.11
CA GLY A 9 -2.76 -2.38 -16.05
C GLY A 9 -2.87 -3.91 -16.18
N GLU A 10 -1.77 -4.55 -16.57
CA GLU A 10 -1.74 -5.99 -16.80
C GLU A 10 -1.70 -6.77 -15.48
N ALA A 11 -2.51 -7.83 -15.41
CA ALA A 11 -2.48 -8.73 -14.28
C ALA A 11 -1.14 -9.47 -14.22
N THR A 12 -0.45 -9.34 -13.09
CA THR A 12 0.70 -10.19 -12.76
C THR A 12 0.24 -11.38 -11.92
N GLU A 13 0.99 -12.48 -11.96
CA GLU A 13 0.87 -13.58 -11.01
C GLU A 13 1.96 -13.39 -9.95
N PRO A 14 1.70 -12.62 -8.86
CA PRO A 14 2.69 -12.40 -7.83
C PRO A 14 2.93 -13.69 -7.03
N PRO A 15 4.08 -13.80 -6.33
CA PRO A 15 4.28 -14.85 -5.35
C PRO A 15 3.11 -14.92 -4.35
N VAL A 16 2.73 -16.13 -3.97
CA VAL A 16 1.64 -16.35 -3.01
C VAL A 16 2.24 -16.39 -1.60
N PRO A 17 1.72 -15.59 -0.64
CA PRO A 17 2.20 -15.66 0.74
C PRO A 17 1.78 -16.98 1.40
N GLU A 18 2.66 -17.56 2.20
CA GLU A 18 2.39 -18.77 3.00
C GLU A 18 1.51 -18.45 4.21
N HIS A 19 1.63 -17.23 4.73
CA HIS A 19 0.94 -16.75 5.91
C HIS A 19 0.39 -15.34 5.68
N ALA A 20 -0.78 -15.05 6.25
CA ALA A 20 -1.37 -13.73 6.22
C ALA A 20 -2.03 -13.41 7.57
N LEU A 21 -1.78 -12.20 8.07
CA LEU A 21 -2.48 -11.61 9.20
C LEU A 21 -3.17 -10.33 8.74
N ALA A 22 -4.49 -10.29 8.83
CA ALA A 22 -5.28 -9.11 8.52
C ALA A 22 -5.75 -8.43 9.81
N ALA A 23 -5.70 -7.10 9.84
CA ALA A 23 -6.22 -6.28 10.90
C ALA A 23 -7.02 -5.12 10.32
N THR A 24 -8.14 -4.82 10.96
CA THR A 24 -8.94 -3.61 10.72
C THR A 24 -8.91 -2.77 11.97
N TYR A 25 -8.70 -1.46 11.83
CA TYR A 25 -8.65 -0.55 12.96
C TYR A 25 -9.41 0.73 12.66
N LEU A 26 -9.68 1.47 13.72
CA LEU A 26 -10.17 2.83 13.65
C LEU A 26 -9.10 3.73 14.26
N ASP A 27 -8.88 4.89 13.64
CA ASP A 27 -8.07 5.93 14.29
C ASP A 27 -8.86 6.63 15.42
N GLU A 28 -8.25 7.64 16.04
CA GLU A 28 -8.87 8.38 17.15
C GLU A 28 -10.14 9.15 16.73
N GLU A 29 -10.29 9.43 15.44
CA GLU A 29 -11.46 10.10 14.85
C GLU A 29 -12.52 9.09 14.37
N GLY A 30 -12.27 7.79 14.55
CA GLY A 30 -13.17 6.72 14.13
C GLY A 30 -13.11 6.40 12.64
N ARG A 31 -12.07 6.85 11.92
CA ARG A 31 -11.90 6.59 10.49
C ARG A 31 -11.27 5.21 10.26
N PRO A 32 -11.67 4.48 9.20
CA PRO A 32 -11.22 3.12 8.97
C PRO A 32 -9.78 3.03 8.47
N GLY A 33 -9.08 1.99 8.90
CA GLY A 33 -7.81 1.54 8.34
C GLY A 33 -7.72 0.03 8.27
N ASN A 34 -6.91 -0.47 7.35
CA ASN A 34 -6.63 -1.89 7.16
C ASN A 34 -5.13 -2.12 7.09
N GLY A 35 -4.67 -3.16 7.77
CA GLY A 35 -3.29 -3.66 7.68
C GLY A 35 -3.30 -5.13 7.28
N LEU A 36 -2.41 -5.51 6.37
CA LEU A 36 -2.17 -6.88 5.98
C LEU A 36 -0.67 -7.17 6.08
N LEU A 37 -0.30 -8.09 6.97
CA LEU A 37 1.06 -8.62 7.04
C LEU A 37 1.10 -9.98 6.34
N LEU A 38 1.90 -10.05 5.29
CA LEU A 38 2.11 -11.23 4.46
C LEU A 38 3.47 -11.82 4.76
N GLY A 39 3.53 -13.13 4.96
CA GLY A 39 4.78 -13.89 5.13
C GLY A 39 5.00 -14.81 3.92
N PHE A 40 6.22 -14.78 3.39
CA PHE A 40 6.67 -15.56 2.25
C PHE A 40 7.73 -16.57 2.66
N GLY A 41 7.99 -17.58 1.83
CA GLY A 41 9.03 -18.57 2.09
C GLY A 41 10.46 -18.03 1.90
N SER A 42 10.62 -16.84 1.32
CA SER A 42 11.91 -16.18 1.12
C SER A 42 11.77 -14.65 1.01
N GLY A 43 12.87 -13.94 1.26
CA GLY A 43 12.94 -12.49 1.06
C GLY A 43 12.89 -12.08 -0.41
N GLU A 44 13.29 -12.98 -1.31
CA GLU A 44 13.18 -12.78 -2.76
C GLU A 44 11.71 -12.76 -3.21
N ASP A 45 10.90 -13.71 -2.72
CA ASP A 45 9.46 -13.76 -3.01
C ASP A 45 8.73 -12.55 -2.41
N ALA A 46 9.07 -12.16 -1.18
CA ALA A 46 8.54 -10.95 -0.55
C ALA A 46 8.88 -9.70 -1.36
N GLY A 47 10.14 -9.55 -1.78
CA GLY A 47 10.57 -8.40 -2.58
C GLY A 47 9.92 -8.36 -3.95
N ARG A 48 9.76 -9.51 -4.62
CA ARG A 48 9.03 -9.59 -5.89
C ARG A 48 7.55 -9.22 -5.71
N PHE A 49 6.89 -9.71 -4.67
CA PHE A 49 5.51 -9.31 -4.38
C PHE A 49 5.41 -7.79 -4.15
N ALA A 50 6.28 -7.22 -3.34
CA ALA A 50 6.29 -5.78 -3.06
C ALA A 50 6.57 -4.94 -4.31
N ALA A 51 7.49 -5.38 -5.17
CA ALA A 51 7.79 -4.72 -6.44
C ALA A 51 6.59 -4.79 -7.42
N ASP A 52 5.96 -5.96 -7.56
CA ASP A 52 4.79 -6.16 -8.42
C ASP A 52 3.61 -5.28 -7.93
N TYR A 53 3.37 -5.21 -6.62
CA TYR A 53 2.33 -4.36 -6.04
C TYR A 53 2.58 -2.87 -6.31
N ARG A 54 3.82 -2.40 -6.15
CA ARG A 54 4.21 -1.01 -6.46
C ARG A 54 4.09 -0.71 -7.96
N ALA A 55 4.42 -1.66 -8.82
CA ALA A 55 4.22 -1.54 -10.26
C ALA A 55 2.73 -1.39 -10.63
N GLN A 56 1.84 -2.14 -9.97
CA GLN A 56 0.38 -2.00 -10.12
C GLN A 56 -0.13 -0.63 -9.64
N LEU A 57 0.42 -0.10 -8.55
CA LEU A 57 0.12 1.28 -8.14
C LEU A 57 0.59 2.30 -9.20
N GLY A 58 1.79 2.10 -9.74
CA GLY A 58 2.39 2.98 -10.73
C GLY A 58 1.69 3.00 -12.10
N SER A 59 0.93 1.96 -12.43
CA SER A 59 0.11 1.86 -13.65
C SER A 59 -1.27 2.49 -13.51
N CYS A 60 -1.70 2.87 -12.30
CA CYS A 60 -2.97 3.55 -12.08
C CYS A 60 -2.97 5.00 -12.60
N PRO A 61 -4.15 5.55 -12.96
CA PRO A 61 -4.28 6.96 -13.33
C PRO A 61 -3.81 7.90 -12.21
N ARG A 62 -3.16 9.02 -12.58
CA ARG A 62 -2.59 9.99 -11.62
C ARG A 62 -3.40 11.27 -11.43
N ALA A 63 -4.26 11.66 -12.36
CA ALA A 63 -4.92 12.97 -12.28
C ALA A 63 -6.30 13.10 -12.97
N ASP A 64 -6.68 12.17 -13.87
CA ASP A 64 -7.83 12.38 -14.77
C ASP A 64 -8.91 11.29 -14.71
N ASP A 65 -8.79 10.32 -13.80
CA ASP A 65 -9.82 9.29 -13.61
C ASP A 65 -10.71 9.66 -12.40
N PRO A 66 -12.03 9.84 -12.59
CA PRO A 66 -12.94 10.22 -11.51
C PRO A 66 -13.22 9.09 -10.52
N VAL A 67 -12.75 7.86 -10.78
CA VAL A 67 -13.04 6.66 -9.98
C VAL A 67 -11.84 6.21 -9.16
N LEU A 68 -10.62 6.24 -9.71
CA LEU A 68 -9.41 5.82 -9.00
C LEU A 68 -8.20 6.68 -9.39
N THR A 69 -7.59 7.34 -8.40
CA THR A 69 -6.30 8.01 -8.57
C THR A 69 -5.27 7.50 -7.59
N VAL A 70 -4.02 7.41 -8.05
CA VAL A 70 -2.85 7.08 -7.22
C VAL A 70 -1.82 8.19 -7.31
N GLU A 71 -1.34 8.63 -6.17
CA GLU A 71 -0.29 9.62 -6.01
C GLU A 71 0.85 8.98 -5.21
N ALA A 72 1.96 8.68 -5.88
CA ALA A 72 3.18 8.29 -5.17
C ALA A 72 3.74 9.52 -4.45
N VAL A 73 3.90 9.42 -3.13
CA VAL A 73 4.57 10.46 -2.33
C VAL A 73 6.07 10.23 -2.40
N GLU A 74 6.52 9.04 -2.01
CA GLU A 74 7.92 8.64 -2.08
C GLU A 74 8.07 7.11 -2.13
N GLU A 75 9.19 6.64 -2.66
CA GLU A 75 9.50 5.22 -2.79
C GLU A 75 11.00 4.98 -2.63
N SER A 76 11.35 3.86 -2.00
CA SER A 76 12.70 3.31 -1.89
C SER A 76 12.71 1.83 -2.31
N GLU A 77 13.83 1.15 -2.17
CA GLU A 77 13.95 -0.28 -2.50
C GLU A 77 12.96 -1.13 -1.69
N ASP A 78 12.89 -0.92 -0.37
CA ASP A 78 12.12 -1.74 0.56
C ASP A 78 10.77 -1.15 0.97
N TRP A 79 10.42 0.06 0.54
CA TRP A 79 9.16 0.68 0.94
C TRP A 79 8.60 1.67 -0.07
N TYR A 80 7.29 1.89 0.01
CA TYR A 80 6.52 2.88 -0.73
C TYR A 80 5.58 3.61 0.22
N ALA A 81 5.44 4.91 0.02
CA ALA A 81 4.46 5.77 0.64
C ALA A 81 3.68 6.51 -0.44
N GLY A 82 2.36 6.50 -0.35
CA GLY A 82 1.51 7.17 -1.32
C GLY A 82 0.10 7.39 -0.86
N ARG A 83 -0.73 7.83 -1.81
CA ARG A 83 -2.15 8.06 -1.62
C ARG A 83 -2.93 7.37 -2.72
N ARG A 84 -4.10 6.89 -2.35
CA ARG A 84 -5.08 6.30 -3.25
C ARG A 84 -6.43 6.94 -2.99
N SER A 85 -7.06 7.45 -4.04
CA SER A 85 -8.41 8.03 -3.93
C SER A 85 -9.40 7.23 -4.74
N TYR A 86 -10.61 7.06 -4.18
CA TYR A 86 -11.76 6.48 -4.85
C TYR A 86 -12.90 7.50 -4.88
N GLY A 87 -13.02 8.26 -5.97
CA GLY A 87 -13.92 9.40 -6.03
C GLY A 87 -13.55 10.46 -5.00
N ALA A 88 -14.43 10.72 -4.03
CA ALA A 88 -14.19 11.70 -2.97
C ALA A 88 -13.41 11.13 -1.77
N ASP A 89 -13.36 9.80 -1.63
CA ASP A 89 -12.67 9.17 -0.51
C ASP A 89 -11.17 9.09 -0.82
N ARG A 90 -10.34 9.55 0.11
CA ARG A 90 -8.89 9.50 -0.01
C ARG A 90 -8.29 8.64 1.09
N TRP A 91 -7.22 7.94 0.74
CA TRP A 91 -6.54 7.00 1.62
C TRP A 91 -5.03 7.20 1.52
N SER A 92 -4.34 7.12 2.65
CA SER A 92 -2.89 6.99 2.71
C SER A 92 -2.52 5.51 2.64
N GLU A 93 -1.56 5.16 1.79
CA GLU A 93 -1.18 3.77 1.50
C GLU A 93 0.33 3.59 1.67
N LEU A 94 0.72 2.54 2.40
CA LEU A 94 2.10 2.11 2.56
C LEU A 94 2.27 0.67 2.10
N VAL A 95 3.41 0.40 1.46
CA VAL A 95 3.90 -0.95 1.16
C VAL A 95 5.30 -1.05 1.74
N VAL A 96 5.53 -1.99 2.65
CA VAL A 96 6.81 -2.10 3.35
C VAL A 96 7.27 -3.55 3.33
N GLN A 97 8.47 -3.80 2.84
CA GLN A 97 9.14 -5.09 2.88
C GLN A 97 10.09 -5.15 4.08
N ARG A 98 10.11 -6.29 4.78
CA ARG A 98 11.12 -6.59 5.80
C ARG A 98 11.47 -8.07 5.77
N GLY A 99 12.63 -8.39 5.19
CA GLY A 99 13.04 -9.79 4.98
C GLY A 99 11.99 -10.55 4.19
N GLU A 100 11.44 -11.61 4.79
CA GLU A 100 10.42 -12.49 4.18
C GLU A 100 8.99 -11.97 4.35
N GLN A 101 8.81 -10.75 4.84
CA GLN A 101 7.50 -10.17 5.14
C GLN A 101 7.19 -8.94 4.29
N VAL A 102 5.93 -8.77 3.93
CA VAL A 102 5.39 -7.54 3.34
C VAL A 102 4.22 -7.04 4.17
N LEU A 103 4.29 -5.79 4.62
CA LEU A 103 3.20 -5.07 5.25
C LEU A 103 2.53 -4.16 4.21
N LEU A 104 1.23 -4.35 4.02
CA LEU A 104 0.36 -3.42 3.31
C LEU A 104 -0.47 -2.67 4.35
N LEU A 105 -0.45 -1.34 4.32
CA LEU A 105 -1.23 -0.49 5.21
C LEU A 105 -2.03 0.50 4.38
N ILE A 106 -3.32 0.66 4.68
CA ILE A 106 -4.14 1.70 4.06
C ILE A 106 -5.08 2.32 5.09
N VAL A 107 -5.08 3.65 5.19
CA VAL A 107 -5.83 4.41 6.20
C VAL A 107 -6.63 5.50 5.52
N ALA A 108 -7.89 5.68 5.91
CA ALA A 108 -8.68 6.81 5.45
C ALA A 108 -7.96 8.12 5.81
N ASP A 109 -7.73 8.95 4.80
CA ASP A 109 -6.95 10.19 4.88
C ASP A 109 -7.84 11.36 4.45
N ASP A 110 -8.39 12.08 5.42
CA ASP A 110 -9.16 13.30 5.18
C ASP A 110 -8.22 14.51 4.97
N HIS A 111 -7.20 14.32 4.12
CA HIS A 111 -6.11 15.27 3.91
C HIS A 111 -5.32 15.64 5.18
N ALA A 112 -5.41 14.83 6.23
CA ALA A 112 -4.78 15.08 7.52
C ALA A 112 -3.29 14.73 7.51
N SER A 113 -2.87 13.75 6.70
CA SER A 113 -1.47 13.31 6.64
C SER A 113 -0.64 14.13 5.65
N SER A 114 0.47 14.68 6.13
CA SER A 114 1.46 15.34 5.27
C SER A 114 2.31 14.30 4.51
N PRO A 115 2.95 14.67 3.39
CA PRO A 115 3.92 13.81 2.72
C PRO A 115 5.04 13.32 3.65
N ASP A 116 5.52 14.19 4.54
CA ASP A 116 6.59 13.87 5.49
C ASP A 116 6.14 12.84 6.53
N ASP A 117 4.89 12.93 7.05
CA ASP A 117 4.37 11.94 8.00
C ASP A 117 4.33 10.53 7.39
N LEU A 118 3.93 10.43 6.11
CA LEU A 118 3.86 9.16 5.40
C LEU A 118 5.24 8.57 5.14
N ARG A 119 6.20 9.42 4.74
CA ARG A 119 7.60 9.04 4.55
C ARG A 119 8.22 8.53 5.84
N GLU A 120 8.10 9.29 6.93
CA GLU A 120 8.66 8.93 8.24
C GLU A 120 8.06 7.62 8.76
N LEU A 121 6.75 7.42 8.59
CA LEU A 121 6.10 6.17 8.98
C LEU A 121 6.61 4.98 8.16
N ALA A 122 6.72 5.12 6.82
CA ALA A 122 7.23 4.06 5.96
C ALA A 122 8.68 3.69 6.31
N GLU A 123 9.55 4.68 6.51
CA GLU A 123 10.93 4.49 6.94
C GLU A 123 10.99 3.73 8.27
N SER A 124 10.21 4.16 9.27
CA SER A 124 10.20 3.53 10.60
C SER A 124 9.73 2.06 10.58
N LEU A 125 8.84 1.71 9.67
CA LEU A 125 8.31 0.35 9.51
C LEU A 125 9.25 -0.55 8.71
N SER A 126 10.12 0.04 7.87
CA SER A 126 11.11 -0.65 7.06
C SER A 126 12.40 -1.00 7.81
N SER A 127 12.66 -0.33 8.94
CA SER A 127 13.85 -0.52 9.77
C SER A 127 13.87 -1.78 10.64
#